data_AF-A0A1D9LGM0-F1
#
_entry.id   AF-A0A1D9LGM0-F1
#
_cell.length_a   1.000
_cell.length_b   1.000
_cell.length_c   1.000
_cell.angle_alpha   90.00
_cell.angle_beta   90.00
_cell.angle_gamma   90.00
#
_symmetry.space_group_name_H-M   'P 1'
#
loop_
_entity.id
_entity.type
_entity.pdbx_description
1 polymer ?
#
loop_
_entity_poly.entity_id
_entity_poly.type
_entity_poly.pdbx_seq_one_letter_code
_entity_poly.pdbx_strand_id
1 'polypeptide(L)'
;MEEFKVGTLWRDGRCISRPKIGSPKTFRIDASQAREVALEEVVDVGGASIDTVLPDVYFNLTNTRQALATSRYVMVPTIEDRGPQWLLIPSIELIRFYFGISSRFLAATLSGRLGDYIDWSRSKMDGVWPVLQVKEDISRSEAAVLARAIASDPFRAALLGVRQRLTATYTNNQTLPLDQQSPLDIQASFPLRGETTLRVWGKRVLLSSGERKEQWAKFVMEIEHCSRPLEFANLLWKSDKPWEAKVVEGGEPVRIRPPHFHPLLPDDGEEDELLVDDVPADGRLARLAVLKYGSRFAGFDTVKFHHERPQVPAIASEPGADIGVPVDALTQNEGQNGQDAQGNLGLSEFLSDDGRVDRDLSLFLAALAALKTRTRARGWDIATRPGRESTRSGEDWVTYFPEPMGSRKTWHLIGAPGTEQRRRQLVCAEIKVSADGPYFYLLEMELKPTEQPSQCTLLVHTPDFQWMDEATLLALLQLTVSRGRWPNPGSKWKKEADFLRAQALFMKIYVHGLRHPDSSVEDNLKPGPWSGSMLGQIDGVFPDFSEEVADPVSVVQ
;
A
#
# COMPACT_ATOMS: atom_id res chain seq x y z
N MET A 1 -4.47 5.52 -9.53
CA MET A 1 -5.41 4.41 -9.26
C MET A 1 -5.52 4.24 -7.77
N GLU A 2 -6.69 4.58 -7.23
CA GLU A 2 -7.00 4.50 -5.81
C GLU A 2 -7.43 3.06 -5.49
N GLU A 3 -7.07 2.54 -4.31
CA GLU A 3 -7.49 1.19 -3.92
C GLU A 3 -8.98 1.16 -3.57
N PHE A 4 -9.74 0.20 -4.09
CA PHE A 4 -11.08 -0.10 -3.60
C PHE A 4 -10.98 -0.57 -2.14
N LYS A 5 -11.51 0.24 -1.21
CA LYS A 5 -11.57 -0.08 0.22
C LYS A 5 -13.02 -0.16 0.70
N VAL A 6 -13.31 -1.05 1.65
CA VAL A 6 -14.67 -1.16 2.21
C VAL A 6 -15.12 0.19 2.76
N GLY A 7 -16.28 0.67 2.29
CA GLY A 7 -16.88 1.95 2.65
C GLY A 7 -16.40 3.18 1.89
N THR A 8 -15.53 3.00 0.88
CA THR A 8 -15.29 4.04 -0.13
C THR A 8 -16.48 4.14 -1.08
N LEU A 9 -16.83 5.36 -1.48
CA LEU A 9 -17.86 5.60 -2.49
C LEU A 9 -17.20 5.88 -3.83
N TRP A 10 -17.66 5.19 -4.85
CA TRP A 10 -17.13 5.28 -6.21
C TRP A 10 -18.23 5.73 -7.16
N ARG A 11 -17.87 6.58 -8.11
CA ARG A 11 -18.74 7.04 -9.20
C ARG A 11 -17.88 7.24 -10.43
N ASP A 12 -18.29 6.63 -11.54
CA ASP A 12 -17.59 6.71 -12.84
C ASP A 12 -16.09 6.36 -12.75
N GLY A 13 -15.78 5.30 -11.98
CA GLY A 13 -14.40 4.82 -11.80
C GLY A 13 -13.52 5.68 -10.89
N ARG A 14 -14.06 6.71 -10.24
CA ARG A 14 -13.32 7.61 -9.32
C ARG A 14 -13.81 7.47 -7.88
N CYS A 15 -12.90 7.46 -6.91
CA CYS A 15 -13.29 7.48 -5.50
C CYS A 15 -13.75 8.90 -5.13
N ILE A 16 -15.05 9.06 -4.89
CA ILE A 16 -15.66 10.36 -4.57
C ILE A 16 -15.75 10.62 -3.06
N SER A 17 -15.62 9.58 -2.24
CA SER A 17 -15.62 9.72 -0.79
C SER A 17 -14.90 8.57 -0.14
N ARG A 18 -14.03 8.90 0.83
CA ARG A 18 -13.47 7.93 1.76
C ARG A 18 -14.21 8.07 3.08
N PRO A 19 -14.48 6.96 3.77
CA PRO A 19 -15.15 7.04 5.06
C PRO A 19 -14.29 7.89 6.02
N LYS A 20 -14.91 8.88 6.68
CA LYS A 20 -14.28 9.64 7.77
C LYS A 20 -14.14 8.71 8.97
N ILE A 21 -13.15 7.83 8.95
CA ILE A 21 -12.93 6.88 10.04
C ILE A 21 -12.01 7.56 11.06
N GLY A 22 -12.42 7.57 12.33
CA GLY A 22 -11.52 7.94 13.42
C GLY A 22 -10.33 6.97 13.51
N SER A 23 -9.35 7.26 14.37
CA SER A 23 -8.12 6.46 14.48
C SER A 23 -8.36 4.94 14.59
N PRO A 24 -7.45 4.12 14.04
CA PRO A 24 -7.62 2.68 14.05
C PRO A 24 -7.58 2.19 15.49
N LYS A 25 -8.39 1.18 15.79
CA LYS A 25 -8.50 0.61 17.13
C LYS A 25 -7.84 -0.75 17.18
N THR A 26 -7.19 -1.02 18.30
CA THR A 26 -6.52 -2.29 18.58
C THR A 26 -7.45 -3.19 19.36
N PHE A 27 -7.56 -4.45 18.95
CA PHE A 27 -8.38 -5.47 19.59
C PHE A 27 -7.58 -6.74 19.75
N ARG A 28 -7.66 -7.36 20.93
CA ARG A 28 -7.13 -8.70 21.16
C ARG A 28 -8.23 -9.72 20.87
N ILE A 29 -7.92 -10.75 20.10
CA ILE A 29 -8.85 -11.81 19.71
C ILE A 29 -8.19 -13.18 19.83
N ASP A 30 -8.98 -14.23 20.01
CA ASP A 30 -8.58 -15.61 19.70
C ASP A 30 -9.21 -16.01 18.38
N ALA A 31 -8.40 -16.11 17.32
CA ALA A 31 -8.88 -16.48 15.99
C ALA A 31 -9.46 -17.90 15.94
N SER A 32 -9.16 -18.75 16.92
CA SER A 32 -9.75 -20.09 17.03
C SER A 32 -11.24 -20.05 17.38
N GLN A 33 -11.72 -18.93 17.94
CA GLN A 33 -13.13 -18.69 18.27
C GLN A 33 -13.89 -18.00 17.14
N ALA A 34 -13.24 -17.76 16.00
CA ALA A 34 -13.88 -17.14 14.85
C ALA A 34 -14.91 -18.09 14.22
N ARG A 35 -16.11 -17.56 13.95
CA ARG A 35 -17.17 -18.27 13.23
C ARG A 35 -17.56 -17.52 11.97
N GLU A 36 -17.83 -18.27 10.92
CA GLU A 36 -18.36 -17.73 9.68
C GLU A 36 -19.88 -17.63 9.77
N VAL A 37 -20.44 -16.53 9.29
CA VAL A 37 -21.87 -16.20 9.37
C VAL A 37 -22.31 -15.49 8.09
N ALA A 38 -23.49 -15.81 7.57
CA ALA A 38 -24.10 -15.02 6.49
C ALA A 38 -24.76 -13.75 7.03
N LEU A 39 -25.07 -12.79 6.13
CA LEU A 39 -25.71 -11.52 6.49
C LEU A 39 -27.03 -11.74 7.25
N GLU A 40 -27.89 -12.62 6.75
CA GLU A 40 -29.22 -12.93 7.30
C GLU A 40 -29.28 -14.30 8.01
N GLU A 41 -28.12 -14.78 8.49
CA GLU A 41 -28.08 -15.96 9.35
C GLU A 41 -28.48 -15.59 10.77
N VAL A 42 -29.32 -16.42 11.40
CA VAL A 42 -29.69 -16.25 12.81
C VAL A 42 -28.51 -16.65 13.70
N VAL A 43 -28.02 -15.72 14.51
CA VAL A 43 -26.82 -15.92 15.32
C VAL A 43 -27.11 -15.62 16.79
N ASP A 44 -26.63 -16.47 17.70
CA ASP A 44 -26.64 -16.17 19.14
C ASP A 44 -25.43 -15.30 19.52
N VAL A 45 -25.73 -14.14 20.11
CA VAL A 45 -24.75 -13.14 20.56
C VAL A 45 -25.05 -12.78 22.01
N GLY A 46 -24.25 -13.31 22.94
CA GLY A 46 -24.40 -13.02 24.36
C GLY A 46 -25.70 -13.57 24.98
N GLY A 47 -26.25 -14.64 24.44
CA GLY A 47 -27.52 -15.25 24.87
C GLY A 47 -28.77 -14.60 24.26
N ALA A 48 -28.59 -13.76 23.24
CA ALA A 48 -29.66 -13.15 22.47
C ALA A 48 -29.54 -13.56 21.00
N SER A 49 -30.63 -14.05 20.43
CA SER A 49 -30.73 -14.36 19.00
C SER A 49 -30.88 -13.08 18.20
N ILE A 50 -30.04 -12.89 17.18
CA ILE A 50 -30.16 -11.79 16.20
C ILE A 50 -30.39 -12.37 14.81
N ASP A 51 -31.24 -11.71 14.02
CA ASP A 51 -31.59 -12.17 12.66
C ASP A 51 -30.62 -11.66 11.59
N THR A 52 -29.69 -10.78 11.97
CA THR A 52 -28.69 -10.23 11.08
C THR A 52 -27.46 -9.72 11.83
N VAL A 53 -26.29 -9.89 11.20
CA VAL A 53 -25.03 -9.34 11.71
C VAL A 53 -24.80 -7.88 11.32
N LEU A 54 -25.54 -7.34 10.33
CA LEU A 54 -25.56 -5.92 9.99
C LEU A 54 -26.96 -5.32 10.19
N PRO A 55 -27.20 -4.60 11.29
CA PRO A 55 -28.50 -3.96 11.55
C PRO A 55 -28.76 -2.75 10.64
N ASP A 56 -30.00 -2.61 10.15
CA ASP A 56 -30.40 -1.51 9.23
C ASP A 56 -30.20 -0.12 9.83
N VAL A 57 -30.29 0.01 11.16
CA VAL A 57 -30.02 1.26 11.89
C VAL A 57 -28.64 1.83 11.57
N TYR A 58 -27.67 0.98 11.25
CA TYR A 58 -26.31 1.39 10.91
C TYR A 58 -25.98 1.32 9.43
N PHE A 59 -26.74 0.56 8.63
CA PHE A 59 -26.49 0.31 7.22
C PHE A 59 -27.80 0.34 6.43
N ASN A 60 -27.96 1.34 5.56
CA ASN A 60 -29.12 1.39 4.69
C ASN A 60 -28.87 0.56 3.42
N LEU A 61 -29.23 -0.73 3.46
CA LEU A 61 -29.07 -1.64 2.32
C LEU A 61 -30.27 -1.61 1.36
N THR A 62 -31.38 -0.96 1.73
CA THR A 62 -32.62 -0.86 0.93
C THR A 62 -32.98 -2.19 0.22
N ASN A 63 -33.27 -2.13 -1.08
CA ASN A 63 -33.70 -3.25 -1.91
C ASN A 63 -32.56 -4.22 -2.25
N THR A 64 -31.30 -3.87 -1.93
CA THR A 64 -30.15 -4.75 -2.19
C THR A 64 -29.89 -5.77 -1.10
N ARG A 65 -30.57 -5.65 0.05
CA ARG A 65 -30.34 -6.51 1.21
C ARG A 65 -30.55 -8.00 0.88
N GLN A 66 -31.64 -8.33 0.21
CA GLN A 66 -31.93 -9.70 -0.20
C GLN A 66 -30.88 -10.25 -1.17
N ALA A 67 -30.38 -9.43 -2.10
CA ALA A 67 -29.29 -9.81 -3.00
C ALA A 67 -27.95 -10.03 -2.27
N LEU A 68 -27.79 -9.41 -1.11
CA LEU A 68 -26.60 -9.52 -0.26
C LEU A 68 -26.78 -10.51 0.90
N ALA A 69 -27.93 -11.17 1.04
CA ALA A 69 -28.28 -12.01 2.19
C ALA A 69 -27.27 -13.15 2.42
N THR A 70 -26.67 -13.64 1.34
CA THR A 70 -25.64 -14.69 1.35
C THR A 70 -24.23 -14.17 1.54
N SER A 71 -24.02 -12.85 1.63
CA SER A 71 -22.70 -12.26 1.88
C SER A 71 -22.13 -12.76 3.21
N ARG A 72 -20.85 -13.13 3.19
CA ARG A 72 -20.21 -13.86 4.29
C ARG A 72 -19.32 -12.97 5.13
N TYR A 73 -19.46 -13.10 6.44
CA TYR A 73 -18.67 -12.40 7.44
C TYR A 73 -18.04 -13.41 8.39
N VAL A 74 -16.96 -12.98 9.02
CA VAL A 74 -16.34 -13.67 10.14
C VAL A 74 -16.59 -12.86 11.40
N MET A 75 -17.24 -13.50 12.36
CA MET A 75 -17.53 -12.96 13.68
C MET A 75 -16.57 -13.59 14.69
N VAL A 76 -15.83 -12.74 15.42
CA VAL A 76 -14.86 -13.19 16.43
C VAL A 76 -15.00 -12.38 17.73
N PRO A 77 -15.04 -13.03 18.90
CA PRO A 77 -15.13 -12.33 20.18
C PRO A 77 -13.82 -11.59 20.50
N THR A 78 -13.93 -10.43 21.13
CA THR A 78 -12.78 -9.68 21.65
C THR A 78 -12.45 -10.13 23.07
N ILE A 79 -11.16 -10.14 23.41
CA ILE A 79 -10.66 -10.57 24.72
C ILE A 79 -10.39 -9.32 25.57
N GLU A 80 -11.07 -9.22 26.70
CA GLU A 80 -10.82 -8.23 27.78
C GLU A 80 -10.96 -6.75 27.38
N ASP A 81 -11.60 -6.45 26.25
CA ASP A 81 -11.84 -5.07 25.84
C ASP A 81 -13.06 -4.46 26.55
N ARG A 82 -12.90 -3.28 27.15
CA ARG A 82 -14.02 -2.44 27.65
C ARG A 82 -14.90 -1.88 26.50
N GLY A 83 -14.51 -2.14 25.25
CA GLY A 83 -15.16 -1.67 24.03
C GLY A 83 -16.15 -2.68 23.43
N PRO A 84 -16.26 -2.74 22.09
CA PRO A 84 -17.02 -3.79 21.40
C PRO A 84 -16.58 -5.21 21.82
N GLN A 85 -17.56 -6.08 22.06
CA GLN A 85 -17.37 -7.50 22.44
C GLN A 85 -17.06 -8.39 21.24
N TRP A 86 -17.28 -7.89 20.02
CA TRP A 86 -17.17 -8.66 18.79
C TRP A 86 -16.48 -7.84 17.70
N LEU A 87 -15.71 -8.51 16.84
CA LEU A 87 -15.35 -8.00 15.52
C LEU A 87 -16.21 -8.71 14.48
N LEU A 88 -16.71 -7.95 13.52
CA LEU A 88 -17.43 -8.45 12.35
C LEU A 88 -16.64 -8.07 11.11
N ILE A 89 -16.04 -9.05 10.46
CA ILE A 89 -15.06 -8.86 9.38
C ILE A 89 -15.63 -9.45 8.09
N PRO A 90 -15.83 -8.67 7.01
CA PRO A 90 -16.20 -9.22 5.72
C PRO A 90 -15.19 -10.28 5.24
N SER A 91 -15.65 -11.38 4.65
CA SER A 91 -14.75 -12.43 4.13
C SER A 91 -13.76 -11.90 3.10
N ILE A 92 -14.20 -10.93 2.28
CA ILE A 92 -13.34 -10.26 1.30
C ILE A 92 -12.18 -9.51 1.97
N GLU A 93 -12.38 -8.97 3.17
CA GLU A 93 -11.34 -8.24 3.90
C GLU A 93 -10.26 -9.20 4.42
N LEU A 94 -10.62 -10.42 4.83
CA LEU A 94 -9.64 -11.45 5.15
C LEU A 94 -8.81 -11.83 3.92
N ILE A 95 -9.45 -12.03 2.77
CA ILE A 95 -8.73 -12.31 1.53
C ILE A 95 -7.82 -11.16 1.14
N ARG A 96 -8.36 -9.93 1.11
CA ARG A 96 -7.60 -8.72 0.79
C ARG A 96 -6.38 -8.63 1.68
N PHE A 97 -6.55 -8.72 3.00
CA PHE A 97 -5.47 -8.54 3.96
C PHE A 97 -4.42 -9.66 3.89
N TYR A 98 -4.84 -10.92 3.99
CA TYR A 98 -3.93 -12.07 4.13
C TYR A 98 -3.37 -12.59 2.81
N PHE A 99 -4.11 -12.47 1.70
CA PHE A 99 -3.73 -13.05 0.40
C PHE A 99 -3.64 -12.01 -0.72
N GLY A 100 -4.29 -10.86 -0.60
CA GLY A 100 -4.33 -9.80 -1.62
C GLY A 100 -3.06 -8.95 -1.68
N ILE A 101 -1.90 -9.60 -1.75
CA ILE A 101 -0.57 -8.98 -1.80
C ILE A 101 -0.17 -8.47 -3.19
N SER A 102 -0.70 -9.08 -4.26
CA SER A 102 -0.58 -8.66 -5.65
C SER A 102 -1.88 -8.99 -6.39
N SER A 103 -2.17 -8.29 -7.49
CA SER A 103 -3.43 -8.52 -8.24
C SER A 103 -3.41 -9.91 -8.88
N ARG A 104 -2.29 -10.28 -9.53
CA ARG A 104 -2.06 -11.63 -10.04
C ARG A 104 -2.16 -12.72 -9.00
N PHE A 105 -1.63 -12.53 -7.79
CA PHE A 105 -1.67 -13.56 -6.76
C PHE A 105 -3.07 -13.72 -6.20
N LEU A 106 -3.80 -12.62 -6.04
CA LEU A 106 -5.21 -12.65 -5.66
C LEU A 106 -6.05 -13.35 -6.74
N ALA A 107 -5.85 -13.00 -8.01
CA ALA A 107 -6.51 -13.64 -9.15
C ALA A 107 -6.18 -15.14 -9.23
N ALA A 108 -4.91 -15.52 -9.01
CA ALA A 108 -4.47 -16.90 -8.94
C ALA A 108 -5.09 -17.64 -7.75
N THR A 109 -5.25 -16.98 -6.60
CA THR A 109 -5.95 -17.52 -5.43
C THR A 109 -7.42 -17.79 -5.73
N LEU A 110 -8.12 -16.83 -6.33
CA LEU A 110 -9.54 -16.95 -6.69
C LEU A 110 -9.79 -17.96 -7.82
N SER A 111 -8.87 -18.07 -8.77
CA SER A 111 -8.97 -19.00 -9.91
C SER A 111 -8.44 -20.41 -9.62
N GLY A 112 -7.68 -20.60 -8.53
CA GLY A 112 -7.06 -21.88 -8.19
C GLY A 112 -5.74 -22.16 -8.91
N ARG A 113 -5.06 -21.13 -9.39
CA ARG A 113 -3.85 -21.20 -10.23
C ARG A 113 -2.55 -20.93 -9.49
N LEU A 114 -2.57 -21.00 -8.16
CA LEU A 114 -1.35 -20.91 -7.35
C LEU A 114 -0.32 -22.03 -7.66
N GLY A 115 -0.74 -23.11 -8.32
CA GLY A 115 0.15 -24.15 -8.82
C GLY A 115 1.06 -23.71 -9.98
N ASP A 116 0.76 -22.57 -10.61
CA ASP A 116 1.60 -21.96 -11.65
C ASP A 116 2.81 -21.24 -11.03
N TYR A 117 2.65 -20.76 -9.78
CA TYR A 117 3.68 -20.07 -9.01
C TYR A 117 4.69 -21.06 -8.43
N ILE A 118 4.19 -22.13 -7.79
CA ILE A 118 5.00 -23.10 -7.07
C ILE A 118 4.59 -24.54 -7.32
N ASP A 119 5.57 -25.43 -7.16
CA ASP A 119 5.32 -26.86 -7.06
C ASP A 119 5.03 -27.25 -5.62
N TRP A 120 3.74 -27.42 -5.30
CA TRP A 120 3.28 -27.83 -3.97
C TRP A 120 3.80 -29.20 -3.54
N SER A 121 4.16 -30.08 -4.47
CA SER A 121 4.64 -31.44 -4.16
C SER A 121 6.13 -31.45 -3.80
N ARG A 122 6.90 -30.51 -4.36
CA ARG A 122 8.34 -30.33 -4.08
C ARG A 122 8.62 -29.32 -2.97
N SER A 123 7.69 -28.41 -2.72
CA SER A 123 7.79 -27.44 -1.62
C SER A 123 7.51 -28.11 -0.28
N LYS A 124 8.35 -27.87 0.73
CA LYS A 124 8.28 -28.55 2.03
C LYS A 124 8.92 -27.73 3.14
N MET A 125 8.70 -28.14 4.39
CA MET A 125 9.52 -27.69 5.50
C MET A 125 10.82 -28.48 5.53
N ASP A 126 11.96 -27.77 5.58
CA ASP A 126 13.27 -28.33 5.87
C ASP A 126 13.75 -27.78 7.23
N GLY A 127 13.55 -28.59 8.28
CA GLY A 127 13.67 -28.12 9.66
C GLY A 127 12.69 -26.98 9.94
N VAL A 128 13.23 -25.79 10.24
CA VAL A 128 12.43 -24.57 10.49
C VAL A 128 12.33 -23.64 9.27
N TRP A 129 12.86 -24.07 8.12
CA TRP A 129 12.91 -23.26 6.90
C TRP A 129 11.89 -23.79 5.90
N PRO A 130 10.86 -23.01 5.54
CA PRO A 130 10.09 -23.31 4.34
C PRO A 130 11.00 -23.31 3.12
N VAL A 131 10.90 -24.35 2.31
CA VAL A 131 11.56 -24.48 1.00
C VAL A 131 10.47 -24.37 -0.06
N LEU A 132 10.53 -23.31 -0.85
CA LEU A 132 9.63 -23.09 -1.97
C LEU A 132 10.30 -23.53 -3.27
N GLN A 133 9.68 -24.48 -3.95
CA GLN A 133 10.05 -24.84 -5.31
C GLN A 133 9.24 -23.98 -6.29
N VAL A 134 9.89 -22.97 -6.84
CA VAL A 134 9.26 -21.91 -7.61
C VAL A 134 9.36 -22.20 -9.11
N LYS A 135 8.24 -22.08 -9.82
CA LYS A 135 8.13 -22.34 -11.27
C LYS A 135 8.28 -21.06 -12.13
N GLU A 136 7.93 -19.91 -11.58
CA GLU A 136 8.00 -18.61 -12.25
C GLU A 136 8.58 -17.53 -11.33
N ASP A 137 8.83 -16.32 -11.81
CA ASP A 137 9.37 -15.28 -10.95
C ASP A 137 8.25 -14.71 -10.05
N ILE A 138 8.45 -14.80 -8.73
CA ILE A 138 7.51 -14.36 -7.69
C ILE A 138 8.10 -13.21 -6.86
N SER A 139 7.31 -12.38 -6.21
CA SER A 139 7.83 -11.32 -5.33
C SER A 139 8.22 -11.88 -3.95
N ARG A 140 9.00 -11.11 -3.16
CA ARG A 140 9.30 -11.48 -1.77
C ARG A 140 8.04 -11.63 -0.92
N SER A 141 7.03 -10.78 -1.14
CA SER A 141 5.73 -10.84 -0.46
C SER A 141 4.93 -12.09 -0.86
N GLU A 142 4.89 -12.42 -2.16
CA GLU A 142 4.28 -13.66 -2.66
C GLU A 142 4.96 -14.90 -2.11
N ALA A 143 6.29 -14.91 -2.15
CA ALA A 143 7.09 -15.95 -1.55
C ALA A 143 6.83 -16.06 -0.04
N ALA A 144 6.72 -14.96 0.71
CA ALA A 144 6.41 -15.00 2.13
C ALA A 144 5.01 -15.58 2.42
N VAL A 145 3.98 -15.21 1.65
CA VAL A 145 2.62 -15.77 1.79
C VAL A 145 2.60 -17.26 1.47
N LEU A 146 3.26 -17.67 0.38
CA LEU A 146 3.35 -19.09 -0.01
C LEU A 146 4.16 -19.90 0.99
N ALA A 147 5.27 -19.36 1.49
CA ALA A 147 6.08 -19.98 2.52
C ALA A 147 5.27 -20.21 3.80
N ARG A 148 4.40 -19.27 4.14
CA ARG A 148 3.48 -19.41 5.27
C ARG A 148 2.45 -20.52 5.06
N ALA A 149 1.98 -20.72 3.83
CA ALA A 149 1.14 -21.86 3.47
C ALA A 149 1.90 -23.20 3.55
N ILE A 150 3.24 -23.22 3.41
CA ILE A 150 4.04 -24.43 3.68
C ILE A 150 4.22 -24.63 5.19
N ALA A 151 4.45 -23.56 5.94
CA ALA A 151 4.75 -23.62 7.37
C ALA A 151 3.51 -23.83 8.28
N SER A 152 2.31 -23.55 7.79
CA SER A 152 1.08 -23.48 8.61
C SER A 152 -0.12 -24.10 7.89
N ASP A 153 -0.59 -25.25 8.37
CA ASP A 153 -1.77 -25.93 7.82
C ASP A 153 -3.04 -25.06 7.87
N PRO A 154 -3.36 -24.32 8.96
CA PRO A 154 -4.49 -23.41 8.97
C PRO A 154 -4.38 -22.33 7.89
N PHE A 155 -3.18 -21.81 7.65
CA PHE A 155 -2.93 -20.81 6.62
C PHE A 155 -3.13 -21.40 5.22
N ARG A 156 -2.59 -22.60 4.98
CA ARG A 156 -2.76 -23.33 3.71
C ARG A 156 -4.22 -23.62 3.41
N ALA A 157 -4.95 -24.13 4.41
CA ALA A 157 -6.37 -24.46 4.27
C ALA A 157 -7.20 -23.22 3.96
N ALA A 158 -6.92 -22.09 4.61
CA ALA A 158 -7.61 -20.83 4.33
C ALA A 158 -7.29 -20.28 2.94
N LEU A 159 -6.03 -20.34 2.50
CA LEU A 159 -5.59 -19.88 1.17
C LEU A 159 -6.24 -20.70 0.04
N LEU A 160 -6.14 -22.03 0.11
CA LEU A 160 -6.69 -22.92 -0.90
C LEU A 160 -8.22 -23.06 -0.80
N GLY A 161 -8.77 -22.85 0.40
CA GLY A 161 -10.20 -22.97 0.71
C GLY A 161 -11.08 -22.00 -0.09
N VAL A 162 -10.55 -20.83 -0.46
CA VAL A 162 -11.29 -19.82 -1.25
C VAL A 162 -11.80 -20.43 -2.56
N ARG A 163 -10.89 -21.00 -3.38
CA ARG A 163 -11.27 -21.64 -4.64
C ARG A 163 -12.08 -22.92 -4.43
N GLN A 164 -11.73 -23.72 -3.43
CA GLN A 164 -12.43 -24.98 -3.15
C GLN A 164 -13.92 -24.74 -2.91
N ARG A 165 -14.26 -23.70 -2.13
CA ARG A 165 -15.65 -23.32 -1.86
C ARG A 165 -16.35 -22.80 -3.11
N LEU A 166 -15.73 -21.90 -3.87
CA LEU A 166 -16.29 -21.44 -5.15
C LEU A 166 -16.56 -22.60 -6.12
N THR A 167 -15.65 -23.57 -6.17
CA THR A 167 -15.81 -24.78 -7.01
C THR A 167 -16.95 -25.65 -6.50
N ALA A 168 -17.03 -25.88 -5.19
CA ALA A 168 -18.11 -26.66 -4.60
C ALA A 168 -19.49 -26.04 -4.85
N THR A 169 -19.65 -24.72 -4.65
CA THR A 169 -20.89 -24.01 -4.95
C THR A 169 -21.23 -24.11 -6.43
N TYR A 170 -20.25 -23.89 -7.32
CA TYR A 170 -20.44 -24.01 -8.76
C TYR A 170 -20.90 -25.43 -9.16
N THR A 171 -20.23 -26.47 -8.67
CA THR A 171 -20.56 -27.86 -8.96
C THR A 171 -21.95 -28.23 -8.43
N ASN A 172 -22.30 -27.80 -7.21
CA ASN A 172 -23.64 -28.03 -6.65
C ASN A 172 -24.72 -27.36 -7.51
N ASN A 173 -24.49 -26.12 -7.94
CA ASN A 173 -25.43 -25.38 -8.78
C ASN A 173 -25.67 -26.03 -10.15
N GLN A 174 -24.69 -26.74 -10.72
CA GLN A 174 -24.88 -27.43 -12.00
C GLN A 174 -26.01 -28.48 -11.97
N THR A 175 -26.36 -28.98 -10.79
CA THR A 175 -27.41 -29.98 -10.60
C THR A 175 -28.76 -29.40 -10.16
N LEU A 176 -28.80 -28.10 -9.86
CA LEU A 176 -29.97 -27.44 -9.29
C LEU A 176 -30.71 -26.56 -10.33
N PRO A 177 -32.06 -26.52 -10.29
CA PRO A 177 -32.85 -25.52 -11.00
C PRO A 177 -32.39 -24.08 -10.69
N LEU A 178 -32.52 -23.16 -11.65
CA LEU A 178 -31.98 -21.79 -11.54
C LEU A 178 -32.49 -21.04 -10.28
N ASP A 179 -33.73 -21.29 -9.88
CA ASP A 179 -34.40 -20.74 -8.69
C ASP A 179 -33.87 -21.31 -7.36
N GLN A 180 -33.11 -22.39 -7.41
CA GLN A 180 -32.52 -23.07 -6.24
C GLN A 180 -30.98 -22.95 -6.21
N GLN A 181 -30.37 -22.30 -7.21
CA GLN A 181 -28.93 -22.11 -7.25
C GLN A 181 -28.48 -21.14 -6.15
N SER A 182 -27.42 -21.51 -5.46
CA SER A 182 -26.78 -20.62 -4.49
C SER A 182 -25.91 -19.60 -5.23
N PRO A 183 -25.90 -18.33 -4.82
CA PRO A 183 -24.98 -17.35 -5.42
C PRO A 183 -23.52 -17.78 -5.18
N LEU A 184 -22.63 -17.44 -6.12
CA LEU A 184 -21.20 -17.60 -5.91
C LEU A 184 -20.72 -16.54 -4.92
N ASP A 185 -20.61 -16.91 -3.65
CA ASP A 185 -20.17 -16.06 -2.57
C ASP A 185 -18.68 -16.26 -2.25
N ILE A 186 -17.99 -15.17 -1.96
CA ILE A 186 -16.60 -15.22 -1.51
C ILE A 186 -16.60 -15.57 -0.02
N GLN A 187 -16.03 -16.73 0.28
CA GLN A 187 -15.94 -17.28 1.61
C GLN A 187 -14.48 -17.40 2.06
N ALA A 188 -14.16 -16.89 3.24
CA ALA A 188 -12.83 -17.00 3.83
C ALA A 188 -12.89 -17.09 5.34
N SER A 189 -12.00 -17.91 5.90
CA SER A 189 -11.79 -18.04 7.33
C SER A 189 -10.49 -17.36 7.75
N PHE A 190 -10.32 -17.12 9.06
CA PHE A 190 -9.02 -16.69 9.58
C PHE A 190 -7.93 -17.72 9.21
N PRO A 191 -6.79 -17.30 8.64
CA PRO A 191 -5.72 -18.20 8.23
C PRO A 191 -4.73 -18.49 9.36
N LEU A 192 -5.15 -18.29 10.62
CA LEU A 192 -4.32 -18.48 11.81
C LEU A 192 -5.20 -18.93 12.99
N ARG A 193 -4.57 -19.54 13.98
CA ARG A 193 -5.20 -20.00 15.22
C ARG A 193 -4.54 -19.34 16.44
N GLY A 194 -5.29 -19.29 17.53
CA GLY A 194 -4.87 -18.75 18.81
C GLY A 194 -4.99 -17.23 18.91
N GLU A 195 -4.44 -16.70 20.00
CA GLU A 195 -4.47 -15.28 20.28
C GLU A 195 -3.63 -14.44 19.30
N THR A 196 -4.18 -13.30 18.92
CA THR A 196 -3.50 -12.25 18.17
C THR A 196 -4.13 -10.90 18.46
N THR A 197 -3.38 -9.84 18.15
CA THR A 197 -3.88 -8.48 18.18
C THR A 197 -4.10 -7.99 16.76
N LEU A 198 -5.29 -7.44 16.48
CA LEU A 198 -5.61 -6.78 15.22
C LEU A 198 -5.73 -5.27 15.45
N ARG A 199 -5.11 -4.49 14.57
CA ARG A 199 -5.37 -3.05 14.46
C ARG A 199 -6.29 -2.83 13.27
N VAL A 200 -7.47 -2.28 13.52
CA VAL A 200 -8.55 -2.23 12.53
C VAL A 200 -9.23 -0.86 12.45
N TRP A 201 -9.62 -0.50 11.24
CA TRP A 201 -10.53 0.60 10.96
C TRP A 201 -11.95 0.07 10.85
N GLY A 202 -12.93 0.87 11.27
CA GLY A 202 -14.30 0.43 11.14
C GLY A 202 -15.33 1.24 11.94
N LYS A 203 -16.57 0.78 11.89
CA LYS A 203 -17.72 1.40 12.55
C LYS A 203 -18.17 0.57 13.74
N ARG A 204 -18.52 1.22 14.86
CA ARG A 204 -19.14 0.54 16.00
C ARG A 204 -20.63 0.36 15.73
N VAL A 205 -21.15 -0.84 15.97
CA VAL A 205 -22.54 -1.23 15.68
C VAL A 205 -23.10 -2.02 16.87
N LEU A 206 -24.35 -1.75 17.24
CA LEU A 206 -25.06 -2.49 18.29
C LEU A 206 -25.75 -3.68 17.65
N LEU A 207 -25.35 -4.90 18.03
CA LEU A 207 -25.95 -6.14 17.50
C LEU A 207 -27.24 -6.50 18.25
N SER A 208 -27.23 -6.37 19.58
CA SER A 208 -28.38 -6.68 20.41
C SER A 208 -28.42 -5.79 21.65
N SER A 209 -29.63 -5.38 22.02
CA SER A 209 -29.94 -4.73 23.30
C SER A 209 -30.85 -5.67 24.09
N GLY A 210 -30.27 -6.72 24.69
CA GLY A 210 -30.99 -7.68 25.51
C GLY A 210 -31.03 -7.29 26.99
N GLU A 211 -31.91 -7.95 27.76
CA GLU A 211 -32.15 -7.68 29.20
C GLU A 211 -30.89 -7.76 30.09
N ARG A 212 -29.86 -8.51 29.68
CA ARG A 212 -28.63 -8.71 30.47
C ARG A 212 -27.54 -7.66 30.19
N LYS A 213 -27.30 -7.32 28.92
CA LYS A 213 -26.26 -6.35 28.50
C LYS A 213 -26.32 -6.09 26.99
N GLU A 214 -26.08 -4.84 26.59
CA GLU A 214 -25.82 -4.48 25.18
C GLU A 214 -24.63 -5.25 24.60
N GLN A 215 -24.80 -5.80 23.40
CA GLN A 215 -23.77 -6.50 22.64
C GLN A 215 -23.31 -5.63 21.49
N TRP A 216 -22.12 -5.03 21.63
CA TRP A 216 -21.53 -4.17 20.62
C TRP A 216 -20.53 -4.94 19.76
N ALA A 217 -20.54 -4.68 18.46
CA ALA A 217 -19.51 -5.12 17.53
C ALA A 217 -18.78 -3.95 16.88
N LYS A 218 -17.57 -4.21 16.41
CA LYS A 218 -16.85 -3.36 15.46
C LYS A 218 -16.99 -4.01 14.08
N PHE A 219 -17.76 -3.38 13.20
CA PHE A 219 -17.75 -3.72 11.78
C PHE A 219 -16.41 -3.28 11.20
N VAL A 220 -15.56 -4.24 10.87
CA VAL A 220 -14.22 -4.04 10.36
C VAL A 220 -14.28 -3.73 8.88
N MET A 221 -13.84 -2.54 8.52
CA MET A 221 -13.77 -2.09 7.13
C MET A 221 -12.37 -2.34 6.57
N GLU A 222 -11.35 -2.23 7.41
CA GLU A 222 -9.97 -2.51 7.01
C GLU A 222 -9.20 -3.06 8.22
N ILE A 223 -8.55 -4.20 8.03
CA ILE A 223 -7.48 -4.67 8.88
C ILE A 223 -6.22 -3.97 8.42
N GLU A 224 -5.66 -3.16 9.31
CA GLU A 224 -4.42 -2.43 9.06
C GLU A 224 -3.21 -3.30 9.44
N HIS A 225 -3.32 -4.03 10.54
CA HIS A 225 -2.20 -4.78 11.08
C HIS A 225 -2.65 -6.02 11.86
N CYS A 226 -1.83 -7.06 11.79
CA CYS A 226 -1.96 -8.27 12.60
C CYS A 226 -0.62 -8.53 13.31
N SER A 227 -0.66 -8.66 14.64
CA SER A 227 0.53 -8.89 15.46
C SER A 227 1.02 -10.34 15.45
N ARG A 228 0.34 -11.26 14.76
CA ARG A 228 0.75 -12.66 14.69
C ARG A 228 2.12 -12.74 14.00
N PRO A 229 3.16 -13.28 14.67
CA PRO A 229 4.47 -13.44 14.04
C PRO A 229 4.41 -14.49 12.94
N LEU A 230 5.37 -14.44 12.03
CA LEU A 230 5.57 -15.52 11.07
C LEU A 230 6.10 -16.76 11.77
N GLU A 231 5.72 -17.92 11.24
CA GLU A 231 6.16 -19.22 11.70
C GLU A 231 7.64 -19.52 11.35
N PHE A 232 8.29 -18.62 10.60
CA PHE A 232 9.67 -18.77 10.12
C PHE A 232 10.38 -17.41 10.03
N ALA A 233 11.70 -17.42 10.14
CA ALA A 233 12.56 -16.25 9.96
C ALA A 233 13.45 -16.34 8.70
N ASN A 234 13.55 -17.52 8.10
CA ASN A 234 14.32 -17.77 6.89
C ASN A 234 13.44 -18.50 5.89
N LEU A 235 13.63 -18.21 4.61
CA LEU A 235 12.93 -18.83 3.49
C LEU A 235 13.97 -19.25 2.44
N LEU A 236 13.91 -20.51 2.01
CA LEU A 236 14.72 -21.00 0.90
C LEU A 236 13.90 -21.02 -0.38
N TRP A 237 14.31 -20.23 -1.36
CA TRP A 237 13.72 -20.12 -2.68
C TRP A 237 14.55 -20.94 -3.66
N LYS A 238 14.01 -22.08 -4.09
CA LYS A 238 14.59 -22.92 -5.14
C LYS A 238 13.93 -22.66 -6.47
N SER A 239 14.72 -22.44 -7.51
CA SER A 239 14.23 -22.41 -8.89
C SER A 239 15.09 -23.32 -9.75
N ASP A 240 14.43 -24.07 -10.64
CA ASP A 240 15.13 -24.87 -11.64
C ASP A 240 15.63 -24.01 -12.82
N LYS A 241 15.23 -22.72 -12.88
CA LYS A 241 15.76 -21.77 -13.87
C LYS A 241 17.24 -21.50 -13.57
N PRO A 242 18.15 -21.83 -14.51
CA PRO A 242 19.57 -21.61 -14.30
C PRO A 242 19.90 -20.12 -14.23
N TRP A 243 20.96 -19.78 -13.48
CA TRP A 243 21.53 -18.44 -13.50
C TRP A 243 22.93 -18.47 -14.11
N GLU A 244 23.26 -17.43 -14.89
CA GLU A 244 24.54 -17.29 -15.58
C GLU A 244 25.60 -16.73 -14.62
N ALA A 245 26.63 -17.52 -14.32
CA ALA A 245 27.77 -17.05 -13.54
C ALA A 245 28.77 -16.27 -14.40
N LYS A 246 29.31 -15.15 -13.90
CA LYS A 246 30.22 -14.22 -14.62
C LYS A 246 31.14 -14.92 -15.64
N VAL A 247 31.14 -14.40 -16.86
CA VAL A 247 32.03 -14.82 -17.95
C VAL A 247 33.48 -14.73 -17.45
N VAL A 248 34.26 -15.79 -17.64
CA VAL A 248 35.71 -15.73 -17.47
C VAL A 248 36.25 -14.78 -18.54
N GLU A 249 36.85 -13.67 -18.12
CA GLU A 249 37.46 -12.70 -19.06
C GLU A 249 38.42 -13.44 -20.01
N GLY A 250 38.19 -13.28 -21.32
CA GLY A 250 39.09 -13.78 -22.37
C GLY A 250 38.58 -14.92 -23.26
N GLY A 251 37.31 -15.32 -23.17
CA GLY A 251 36.72 -16.29 -24.11
C GLY A 251 36.18 -15.66 -25.40
N GLU A 252 36.48 -16.27 -26.56
CA GLU A 252 35.81 -15.97 -27.85
C GLU A 252 34.28 -16.11 -27.70
N PRO A 253 33.47 -15.15 -28.21
CA PRO A 253 32.02 -15.24 -28.13
C PRO A 253 31.50 -16.46 -28.90
N VAL A 254 30.74 -17.33 -28.24
CA VAL A 254 30.24 -18.60 -28.82
C VAL A 254 28.77 -18.50 -29.23
N ARG A 255 28.05 -17.47 -28.79
CA ARG A 255 26.62 -17.28 -29.10
C ARG A 255 26.25 -15.80 -29.30
N ILE A 256 25.35 -15.55 -30.25
CA ILE A 256 24.68 -14.26 -30.41
C ILE A 256 23.59 -14.16 -29.33
N ARG A 257 23.58 -13.08 -28.53
CA ARG A 257 22.45 -12.85 -27.62
C ARG A 257 21.17 -12.62 -28.42
N PRO A 258 20.02 -13.20 -28.02
CA PRO A 258 18.74 -12.82 -28.61
C PRO A 258 18.53 -11.31 -28.50
N PRO A 259 17.83 -10.69 -29.47
CA PRO A 259 17.59 -9.25 -29.47
C PRO A 259 16.88 -8.80 -28.19
N HIS A 260 17.30 -7.66 -27.68
CA HIS A 260 16.59 -6.98 -26.61
C HIS A 260 15.51 -6.11 -27.23
N PHE A 261 14.27 -6.26 -26.76
CA PHE A 261 13.16 -5.44 -27.23
C PHE A 261 12.81 -4.38 -26.18
N HIS A 262 12.68 -3.13 -26.63
CA HIS A 262 12.28 -2.02 -25.78
C HIS A 262 10.98 -1.38 -26.29
N PRO A 263 10.01 -1.09 -25.40
CA PRO A 263 8.76 -0.47 -25.81
C PRO A 263 8.98 0.98 -26.27
N LEU A 264 8.46 1.31 -27.46
CA LEU A 264 8.36 2.67 -27.98
C LEU A 264 6.92 3.16 -27.75
N LEU A 265 6.74 4.05 -26.76
CA LEU A 265 5.45 4.68 -26.46
C LEU A 265 5.26 5.90 -27.39
N PRO A 266 4.04 6.20 -27.88
CA PRO A 266 3.76 7.40 -28.67
C PRO A 266 4.12 8.68 -27.91
N ASP A 267 4.73 9.67 -28.60
CA ASP A 267 5.34 10.89 -28.04
C ASP A 267 4.33 12.02 -27.78
N ASP A 268 3.11 11.67 -27.37
CA ASP A 268 1.98 12.61 -27.32
C ASP A 268 1.70 13.05 -25.87
N GLY A 269 2.46 14.04 -25.41
CA GLY A 269 1.99 15.23 -24.65
C GLY A 269 1.20 15.12 -23.33
N GLU A 270 0.62 13.99 -22.95
CA GLU A 270 -0.29 13.85 -21.80
C GLU A 270 0.12 12.66 -20.93
N GLU A 271 1.20 12.82 -20.17
CA GLU A 271 1.52 11.94 -19.04
C GLU A 271 0.56 12.26 -17.88
N ASP A 272 -0.68 11.79 -17.99
CA ASP A 272 -1.64 11.65 -16.89
C ASP A 272 -1.76 10.16 -16.51
N GLU A 273 -1.30 9.87 -15.30
CA GLU A 273 -1.74 8.75 -14.45
C GLU A 273 -2.17 7.43 -15.11
N LEU A 274 -1.29 6.72 -15.83
CA LEU A 274 -1.55 5.32 -16.18
C LEU A 274 -0.89 4.38 -15.18
N LEU A 275 -1.68 4.03 -14.17
CA LEU A 275 -1.49 2.89 -13.28
C LEU A 275 -2.25 1.69 -13.86
N VAL A 276 -1.62 0.49 -13.84
CA VAL A 276 -2.19 -0.87 -13.57
C VAL A 276 -1.92 -2.01 -14.57
N ASP A 277 -1.32 -3.10 -14.01
CA ASP A 277 -1.31 -4.59 -14.20
C ASP A 277 -1.96 -5.25 -15.46
N ASP A 278 -1.69 -6.48 -15.95
CA ASP A 278 -0.96 -7.70 -15.51
C ASP A 278 -0.70 -8.63 -16.78
N VAL A 279 0.53 -9.16 -16.99
CA VAL A 279 1.07 -10.29 -17.85
C VAL A 279 1.24 -9.99 -19.38
N PRO A 280 2.25 -10.54 -20.11
CA PRO A 280 2.64 -10.02 -21.43
C PRO A 280 1.63 -10.38 -22.50
N ALA A 281 1.14 -9.38 -23.22
CA ALA A 281 0.40 -9.60 -24.46
C ALA A 281 1.37 -9.82 -25.63
N ASP A 282 2.47 -9.05 -25.72
CA ASP A 282 3.57 -9.33 -26.65
C ASP A 282 4.72 -10.07 -25.95
N GLY A 283 4.98 -11.33 -26.33
CA GLY A 283 6.07 -12.14 -25.79
C GLY A 283 7.49 -11.59 -26.02
N ARG A 284 7.64 -10.51 -26.80
CA ARG A 284 8.90 -9.79 -27.01
C ARG A 284 9.18 -8.74 -25.93
N LEU A 285 8.16 -8.12 -25.34
CA LEU A 285 8.29 -6.93 -24.49
C LEU A 285 8.45 -7.29 -22.99
N ALA A 286 9.42 -6.64 -22.33
CA ALA A 286 9.59 -6.72 -20.87
C ALA A 286 8.55 -5.87 -20.13
N ARG A 287 8.02 -6.39 -19.02
CA ARG A 287 6.93 -5.75 -18.24
C ARG A 287 7.43 -4.58 -17.36
N LEU A 288 6.58 -3.57 -17.15
CA LEU A 288 6.85 -2.44 -16.21
C LEU A 288 6.26 -2.68 -14.82
N ALA A 289 6.99 -2.32 -13.77
CA ALA A 289 6.61 -2.67 -12.41
C ALA A 289 5.79 -1.65 -11.63
N VAL A 290 4.74 -2.14 -10.95
CA VAL A 290 3.91 -1.39 -10.00
C VAL A 290 4.10 -1.96 -8.61
N LEU A 291 3.98 -1.10 -7.60
CA LEU A 291 4.41 -1.40 -6.26
C LEU A 291 3.26 -1.30 -5.27
N LYS A 292 3.08 -2.34 -4.43
CA LYS A 292 2.16 -2.31 -3.29
C LYS A 292 2.95 -2.23 -2.00
N TYR A 293 2.70 -1.19 -1.20
CA TYR A 293 3.52 -0.91 -0.01
C TYR A 293 2.71 -0.80 1.27
N GLY A 294 3.08 -1.69 2.19
CA GLY A 294 2.62 -1.76 3.57
C GLY A 294 2.90 -3.16 4.10
N SER A 295 3.77 -3.27 5.11
CA SER A 295 4.04 -4.53 5.81
C SER A 295 2.81 -4.89 6.65
N ARG A 296 1.89 -5.69 6.05
CA ARG A 296 0.65 -6.12 6.70
C ARG A 296 0.89 -7.01 7.92
N PHE A 297 2.03 -7.73 7.91
CA PHE A 297 2.50 -8.55 9.02
C PHE A 297 3.79 -7.98 9.57
N ALA A 298 3.84 -7.77 10.89
CA ALA A 298 5.04 -7.24 11.58
C ALA A 298 6.35 -7.99 11.26
N GLY A 299 6.27 -9.22 10.74
CA GLY A 299 7.42 -10.09 10.48
C GLY A 299 7.94 -10.11 9.04
N PHE A 300 7.22 -9.59 8.04
CA PHE A 300 7.63 -9.72 6.63
C PHE A 300 9.02 -9.09 6.38
N ASP A 301 9.29 -7.94 6.99
CA ASP A 301 10.55 -7.20 6.84
C ASP A 301 11.75 -7.88 7.53
N THR A 302 11.47 -8.90 8.35
CA THR A 302 12.50 -9.64 9.10
C THR A 302 12.88 -10.99 8.48
N VAL A 303 12.15 -11.43 7.44
CA VAL A 303 12.43 -12.69 6.75
C VAL A 303 13.69 -12.57 5.93
N LYS A 304 14.62 -13.51 6.11
CA LYS A 304 15.81 -13.65 5.26
C LYS A 304 15.50 -14.60 4.10
N PHE A 305 15.69 -14.11 2.87
CA PHE A 305 15.49 -14.87 1.65
C PHE A 305 16.82 -15.47 1.19
N HIS A 306 16.87 -16.79 1.07
CA HIS A 306 18.00 -17.53 0.53
C HIS A 306 17.61 -18.05 -0.85
N HIS A 307 18.47 -17.88 -1.84
CA HIS A 307 18.19 -18.30 -3.21
C HIS A 307 19.10 -19.46 -3.62
N GLU A 308 18.51 -20.52 -4.14
CA GLU A 308 19.23 -21.65 -4.72
C GLU A 308 18.77 -21.84 -6.16
N ARG A 309 19.70 -21.70 -7.10
CA ARG A 309 19.48 -21.88 -8.54
C ARG A 309 20.64 -22.68 -9.11
N PRO A 310 20.40 -23.60 -10.07
CA PRO A 310 21.49 -24.29 -10.73
C PRO A 310 22.38 -23.28 -11.46
N GLN A 311 23.68 -23.39 -11.23
CA GLN A 311 24.68 -22.52 -11.85
C GLN A 311 25.06 -23.09 -13.22
N VAL A 312 25.02 -22.23 -14.24
CA VAL A 312 25.53 -22.56 -15.57
C VAL A 312 26.64 -21.56 -15.92
N PRO A 313 27.76 -22.00 -16.54
CA PRO A 313 28.80 -21.07 -16.99
C PRO A 313 28.21 -20.03 -17.94
N ALA A 314 28.44 -18.73 -17.72
CA ALA A 314 28.06 -17.74 -18.71
C ALA A 314 28.90 -17.97 -19.98
N ILE A 315 28.21 -18.13 -21.09
CA ILE A 315 28.82 -18.23 -22.41
C ILE A 315 29.12 -16.80 -22.86
N ALA A 316 30.35 -16.52 -23.27
CA ALA A 316 30.71 -15.25 -23.90
C ALA A 316 29.77 -15.02 -25.10
N SER A 317 29.11 -13.88 -25.12
CA SER A 317 28.03 -13.61 -26.07
C SER A 317 28.12 -12.19 -26.61
N GLU A 318 28.00 -12.03 -27.93
CA GLU A 318 27.92 -10.70 -28.54
C GLU A 318 26.66 -9.96 -28.07
N PRO A 319 26.71 -8.62 -27.91
CA PRO A 319 25.52 -7.83 -27.61
C PRO A 319 24.49 -8.04 -28.72
N GLY A 320 23.28 -8.42 -28.32
CA GLY A 320 22.15 -8.59 -29.23
C GLY A 320 21.68 -7.25 -29.77
N ALA A 321 21.01 -7.26 -30.92
CA ALA A 321 20.40 -6.05 -31.48
C ALA A 321 19.34 -5.48 -30.51
N ASP A 322 19.34 -4.16 -30.37
CA ASP A 322 18.31 -3.42 -29.63
C ASP A 322 17.20 -3.05 -30.60
N ILE A 323 15.99 -3.57 -30.36
CA ILE A 323 14.85 -3.45 -31.27
C ILE A 323 13.70 -2.73 -30.55
N GLY A 324 13.39 -1.51 -31.01
CA GLY A 324 12.21 -0.80 -30.56
C GLY A 324 10.93 -1.47 -31.08
N VAL A 325 10.00 -1.78 -30.18
CA VAL A 325 8.68 -2.32 -30.53
C VAL A 325 7.64 -1.24 -30.22
N PRO A 326 6.90 -0.75 -31.23
CA PRO A 326 5.78 0.17 -31.02
C PRO A 326 4.75 -0.45 -30.08
N VAL A 327 4.26 0.35 -29.14
CA VAL A 327 3.18 -0.06 -28.24
C VAL A 327 1.88 0.55 -28.73
N ASP A 328 0.97 -0.31 -29.22
CA ASP A 328 -0.31 0.07 -29.80
C ASP A 328 -1.43 0.12 -28.74
N ALA A 329 -1.34 -0.69 -27.69
CA ALA A 329 -2.28 -0.68 -26.55
C ALA A 329 -1.69 -1.27 -25.24
N LEU A 330 -2.35 -0.98 -24.12
CA LEU A 330 -2.11 -1.59 -22.79
C LEU A 330 -3.24 -2.58 -22.48
N THR A 331 -2.94 -3.76 -21.93
CA THR A 331 -3.94 -4.83 -21.70
C THR A 331 -3.88 -5.43 -20.30
N GLN A 332 -5.06 -5.74 -19.71
CA GLN A 332 -5.25 -6.20 -18.31
C GLN A 332 -5.56 -7.71 -18.15
N ASN A 333 -5.58 -8.48 -19.24
CA ASN A 333 -5.94 -9.92 -19.22
C ASN A 333 -4.81 -10.79 -19.77
N GLU A 334 -4.91 -12.10 -19.52
CA GLU A 334 -4.12 -13.13 -20.20
C GLU A 334 -4.34 -13.04 -21.71
N GLY A 335 -3.48 -12.29 -22.38
CA GLY A 335 -3.34 -12.38 -23.82
C GLY A 335 -2.99 -13.82 -24.18
N GLN A 336 -3.75 -14.43 -25.08
CA GLN A 336 -3.24 -15.58 -25.79
C GLN A 336 -2.07 -15.09 -26.64
N ASN A 337 -0.97 -15.84 -26.72
CA ASN A 337 0.21 -15.54 -27.56
C ASN A 337 -0.09 -15.61 -29.07
N GLY A 338 -1.24 -15.09 -29.52
CA GLY A 338 -1.70 -15.01 -30.90
C GLY A 338 -1.28 -13.71 -31.58
N GLN A 339 -1.50 -13.63 -32.89
CA GLN A 339 -1.19 -12.43 -33.68
C GLN A 339 -1.89 -11.16 -33.16
N ASP A 340 -3.06 -11.34 -32.53
CA ASP A 340 -3.89 -10.26 -31.96
C ASP A 340 -3.25 -9.56 -30.74
N ALA A 341 -2.15 -10.10 -30.22
CA ALA A 341 -1.45 -9.58 -29.04
C ALA A 341 -0.12 -8.86 -29.37
N GLN A 342 0.29 -8.79 -30.65
CA GLN A 342 1.48 -8.02 -31.07
C GLN A 342 1.28 -6.52 -30.83
N GLY A 343 2.31 -5.84 -30.31
CA GLY A 343 2.24 -4.41 -30.01
C GLY A 343 1.57 -4.06 -28.67
N ASN A 344 1.06 -5.05 -27.94
CA ASN A 344 0.47 -4.83 -26.62
C ASN A 344 1.50 -5.01 -25.50
N LEU A 345 1.74 -3.98 -24.70
CA LEU A 345 2.69 -4.02 -23.59
C LEU A 345 2.03 -4.54 -22.31
N GLY A 346 2.53 -5.65 -21.76
CA GLY A 346 2.11 -6.16 -20.43
C GLY A 346 2.87 -5.48 -19.28
N LEU A 347 2.28 -5.45 -18.08
CA LEU A 347 2.78 -4.72 -16.90
C LEU A 347 2.94 -5.70 -15.71
N SER A 348 3.96 -5.62 -14.85
CA SER A 348 4.32 -6.64 -13.81
C SER A 348 4.66 -6.06 -12.44
N GLU A 349 3.85 -6.24 -11.40
CA GLU A 349 4.22 -5.85 -10.03
C GLU A 349 5.59 -6.41 -9.55
N PHE A 350 6.62 -5.57 -9.38
CA PHE A 350 7.93 -5.94 -8.83
C PHE A 350 8.65 -4.76 -8.18
N LEU A 351 8.76 -4.82 -6.87
CA LEU A 351 9.87 -4.40 -6.00
C LEU A 351 9.30 -4.39 -4.57
N SER A 352 10.07 -4.84 -3.60
CA SER A 352 9.71 -4.78 -2.19
C SER A 352 10.75 -3.89 -1.55
N ASP A 353 10.43 -2.61 -1.38
CA ASP A 353 11.26 -1.73 -0.57
C ASP A 353 11.23 -2.24 0.87
N ASP A 354 12.41 -2.28 1.47
CA ASP A 354 12.76 -3.02 2.68
C ASP A 354 12.28 -2.38 3.99
N GLY A 355 11.25 -1.52 3.93
CA GLY A 355 10.61 -0.94 5.13
C GLY A 355 11.51 -0.04 6.00
N ARG A 356 12.78 0.12 5.62
CA ARG A 356 13.81 0.76 6.44
C ARG A 356 13.84 2.25 6.16
N VAL A 357 13.53 3.04 7.18
CA VAL A 357 13.68 4.49 7.12
C VAL A 357 15.15 4.84 7.18
N ASP A 358 15.61 5.69 6.26
CA ASP A 358 16.99 6.14 6.26
C ASP A 358 17.33 6.98 7.53
N ARG A 359 18.60 7.01 7.90
CA ARG A 359 19.07 7.71 9.10
C ARG A 359 18.77 9.20 9.03
N ASP A 360 18.79 9.79 7.83
CA ASP A 360 18.58 11.22 7.64
C ASP A 360 17.12 11.65 7.89
N LEU A 361 16.15 10.83 7.46
CA LEU A 361 14.73 11.08 7.75
C LEU A 361 14.36 10.80 9.20
N SER A 362 15.08 9.90 9.88
CA SER A 362 14.86 9.61 11.29
C SER A 362 15.03 10.85 12.19
N LEU A 363 15.96 11.75 11.84
CA LEU A 363 16.16 13.00 12.57
C LEU A 363 14.97 13.97 12.37
N PHE A 364 14.46 14.07 11.15
CA PHE A 364 13.27 14.88 10.86
C PHE A 364 12.03 14.37 11.61
N LEU A 365 11.82 13.05 11.63
CA LEU A 365 10.73 12.44 12.42
C LEU A 365 10.86 12.74 13.91
N ALA A 366 12.07 12.71 14.46
CA ALA A 366 12.31 13.12 15.83
C ALA A 366 12.02 14.62 16.05
N ALA A 367 12.36 15.48 15.09
CA ALA A 367 12.03 16.92 15.14
C ALA A 367 10.51 17.15 15.07
N LEU A 368 9.77 16.38 14.26
CA LEU A 368 8.31 16.40 14.23
C LEU A 368 7.69 15.97 15.57
N ALA A 369 8.24 14.94 16.22
CA ALA A 369 7.79 14.52 17.55
C ALA A 369 8.01 15.62 18.61
N ALA A 370 9.14 16.34 18.53
CA ALA A 370 9.39 17.51 19.37
C ALA A 370 8.41 18.66 19.07
N LEU A 371 8.10 18.90 17.79
CA LEU A 371 7.11 19.91 17.36
C LEU A 371 5.72 19.58 17.91
N LYS A 372 5.23 18.34 17.73
CA LYS A 372 3.97 17.81 18.30
C LYS A 372 3.87 18.11 19.81
N THR A 373 4.96 17.87 20.53
CA THR A 373 5.01 18.09 21.98
C THR A 373 4.88 19.58 22.33
N ARG A 374 5.56 20.46 21.59
CA ARG A 374 5.55 21.91 21.82
C ARG A 374 4.22 22.57 21.47
N THR A 375 3.55 22.09 20.44
CA THR A 375 2.31 22.69 19.92
C THR A 375 1.05 22.09 20.54
N ARG A 376 1.18 21.06 21.39
CA ARG A 376 0.06 20.42 22.08
C ARG A 376 -0.81 21.39 22.86
N ALA A 377 -0.20 22.35 23.57
CA ALA A 377 -0.92 23.38 24.32
C ALA A 377 -1.64 24.39 23.41
N ARG A 378 -1.22 24.50 22.15
CA ARG A 378 -1.86 25.33 21.11
C ARG A 378 -3.00 24.58 20.39
N GLY A 379 -3.25 23.31 20.71
CA GLY A 379 -4.29 22.50 20.09
C GLY A 379 -4.01 22.10 18.64
N TRP A 380 -2.74 22.11 18.21
CA TRP A 380 -2.38 21.69 16.86
C TRP A 380 -2.50 20.17 16.73
N ASP A 381 -3.04 19.73 15.59
CA ASP A 381 -3.01 18.34 15.17
C ASP A 381 -1.96 18.18 14.09
N ILE A 382 -0.94 17.37 14.37
CA ILE A 382 0.18 17.13 13.44
C ILE A 382 0.22 15.64 13.18
N ALA A 383 0.00 15.27 11.93
CA ALA A 383 0.05 13.90 11.47
C ALA A 383 0.85 13.81 10.18
N THR A 384 1.62 12.75 10.04
CA THR A 384 2.24 12.45 8.75
C THR A 384 1.19 11.87 7.80
N ARG A 385 1.16 12.40 6.59
CA ARG A 385 0.21 12.01 5.56
C ARG A 385 0.77 10.79 4.81
N PRO A 386 0.06 9.65 4.80
CA PRO A 386 0.45 8.55 3.93
C PRO A 386 0.24 8.96 2.47
N GLY A 387 1.21 8.63 1.62
CA GLY A 387 1.01 8.65 0.17
C GLY A 387 0.30 7.37 -0.30
N ARG A 388 0.26 7.16 -1.62
CA ARG A 388 -0.16 5.87 -2.22
C ARG A 388 0.65 4.69 -1.69
N GLU A 389 1.88 5.00 -1.28
CA GLU A 389 2.89 4.04 -0.89
C GLU A 389 3.59 4.59 0.36
N SER A 390 3.48 3.90 1.49
CA SER A 390 4.10 4.39 2.72
C SER A 390 4.48 3.27 3.67
N THR A 391 5.59 3.45 4.36
CA THR A 391 6.04 2.63 5.46
C THR A 391 5.85 3.38 6.77
N ARG A 392 5.63 2.65 7.87
CA ARG A 392 5.53 3.28 9.19
C ARG A 392 6.89 3.31 9.88
N SER A 393 7.15 4.42 10.54
CA SER A 393 8.20 4.61 11.53
C SER A 393 7.56 5.02 12.84
N GLY A 394 7.27 4.05 13.71
CA GLY A 394 6.48 4.28 14.91
C GLY A 394 5.04 4.73 14.57
N GLU A 395 4.69 5.95 14.98
CA GLU A 395 3.38 6.54 14.70
C GLU A 395 3.31 7.26 13.35
N ASP A 396 4.48 7.53 12.74
CA ASP A 396 4.58 8.37 11.56
C ASP A 396 4.70 7.58 10.25
N TRP A 397 4.17 8.14 9.17
CA TRP A 397 4.24 7.64 7.81
C TRP A 397 5.42 8.26 7.06
N VAL A 398 6.19 7.39 6.43
CA VAL A 398 7.22 7.73 5.43
C VAL A 398 6.71 7.25 4.09
N THR A 399 6.57 8.17 3.13
CA THR A 399 6.13 7.90 1.76
C THR A 399 7.32 7.94 0.78
N TYR A 400 7.07 7.83 -0.51
CA TYR A 400 8.08 7.79 -1.56
C TYR A 400 7.79 8.78 -2.69
N PHE A 401 8.82 9.18 -3.44
CA PHE A 401 8.66 9.96 -4.68
C PHE A 401 8.05 9.11 -5.81
N PRO A 402 7.18 9.67 -6.68
CA PRO A 402 6.41 8.91 -7.67
C PRO A 402 7.24 8.29 -8.80
N GLU A 403 6.78 7.14 -9.31
CA GLU A 403 7.22 6.44 -10.52
C GLU A 403 6.05 6.20 -11.50
N PRO A 404 6.31 5.99 -12.81
CA PRO A 404 7.58 6.19 -13.53
C PRO A 404 7.70 7.62 -14.10
N MET A 405 8.90 8.21 -14.00
CA MET A 405 9.23 9.51 -14.63
C MET A 405 10.14 9.30 -15.85
N GLY A 406 9.78 8.39 -16.75
CA GLY A 406 10.55 8.01 -17.94
C GLY A 406 11.89 7.28 -17.65
N SER A 407 12.30 6.41 -18.57
CA SER A 407 13.45 5.49 -18.42
C SER A 407 14.83 6.15 -18.19
N ARG A 408 14.94 7.48 -18.36
CA ARG A 408 16.20 8.22 -18.22
C ARG A 408 16.37 8.98 -16.90
N LYS A 409 15.34 9.08 -16.06
CA LYS A 409 15.43 9.86 -14.80
C LYS A 409 15.54 8.91 -13.61
N THR A 410 16.74 8.69 -13.08
CA THR A 410 16.99 7.82 -11.91
C THR A 410 17.10 8.58 -10.58
N TRP A 411 16.71 9.86 -10.54
CA TRP A 411 16.89 10.70 -9.36
C TRP A 411 16.00 10.29 -8.18
N HIS A 412 14.81 9.76 -8.47
CA HIS A 412 13.87 9.20 -7.49
C HIS A 412 14.34 7.86 -6.90
N LEU A 413 15.46 7.31 -7.37
CA LEU A 413 16.05 6.06 -6.88
C LEU A 413 17.28 6.34 -6.00
N ILE A 414 17.42 5.59 -4.92
CA ILE A 414 18.56 5.56 -3.99
C ILE A 414 19.20 4.17 -4.08
N GLY A 415 20.52 4.13 -4.28
CA GLY A 415 21.29 2.89 -4.33
C GLY A 415 22.72 3.14 -4.79
N ALA A 416 23.68 2.39 -4.25
CA ALA A 416 25.05 2.38 -4.74
C ALA A 416 25.17 1.49 -5.99
N PRO A 417 26.17 1.69 -6.85
CA PRO A 417 26.43 0.77 -7.96
C PRO A 417 26.64 -0.66 -7.43
N GLY A 418 25.80 -1.61 -7.85
CA GLY A 418 25.87 -3.02 -7.44
C GLY A 418 25.07 -3.41 -6.19
N THR A 419 24.33 -2.48 -5.58
CA THR A 419 23.32 -2.79 -4.54
C THR A 419 21.90 -2.72 -5.11
N GLU A 420 20.94 -3.31 -4.40
CA GLU A 420 19.51 -3.17 -4.70
C GLU A 420 19.15 -1.66 -4.72
N GLN A 421 18.52 -1.18 -5.80
CA GLN A 421 18.03 0.19 -5.91
C GLN A 421 16.64 0.25 -5.27
N ARG A 422 16.41 1.25 -4.42
CA ARG A 422 15.11 1.52 -3.78
C ARG A 422 14.63 2.92 -4.07
N ARG A 423 13.37 3.22 -3.81
CA ARG A 423 12.86 4.58 -4.02
C ARG A 423 13.32 5.53 -2.92
N ARG A 424 13.49 6.78 -3.33
CA ARG A 424 13.78 7.90 -2.44
C ARG A 424 12.58 8.13 -1.54
N GLN A 425 12.84 8.14 -0.25
CA GLN A 425 11.83 8.36 0.77
C GLN A 425 11.51 9.85 0.95
N LEU A 426 10.32 10.12 1.45
CA LEU A 426 9.75 11.44 1.70
C LEU A 426 8.89 11.35 2.96
N VAL A 427 8.97 12.34 3.84
CA VAL A 427 7.98 12.54 4.90
C VAL A 427 7.17 13.78 4.54
N CYS A 428 5.84 13.64 4.53
CA CYS A 428 4.90 14.75 4.38
C CYS A 428 4.12 14.87 5.68
N ALA A 429 4.40 15.89 6.50
CA ALA A 429 3.67 16.17 7.72
C ALA A 429 2.59 17.22 7.45
N GLU A 430 1.34 16.85 7.70
CA GLU A 430 0.18 17.74 7.69
C GLU A 430 0.00 18.33 9.10
N ILE A 431 -0.16 19.64 9.16
CA ILE A 431 -0.30 20.42 10.39
C ILE A 431 -1.62 21.17 10.30
N LYS A 432 -2.53 20.90 11.22
CA LYS A 432 -3.80 21.60 11.36
C LYS A 432 -3.79 22.41 12.65
N VAL A 433 -3.96 23.71 12.53
CA VAL A 433 -3.69 24.65 13.65
C VAL A 433 -4.87 24.81 14.63
N SER A 434 -6.03 24.22 14.36
CA SER A 434 -7.14 24.00 15.31
C SER A 434 -8.20 23.07 14.69
N ALA A 435 -9.33 22.81 15.35
CA ALA A 435 -10.39 21.94 14.81
C ALA A 435 -10.97 22.41 13.46
N ASP A 436 -11.03 23.72 13.23
CA ASP A 436 -11.45 24.36 11.97
C ASP A 436 -10.34 25.26 11.38
N GLY A 437 -9.12 25.06 11.87
CA GLY A 437 -7.99 25.95 11.59
C GLY A 437 -7.25 25.67 10.28
N PRO A 438 -6.31 26.56 9.93
CA PRO A 438 -5.54 26.49 8.69
C PRO A 438 -4.64 25.25 8.62
N TYR A 439 -4.38 24.80 7.40
CA TYR A 439 -3.49 23.69 7.07
C TYR A 439 -2.12 24.17 6.58
N PHE A 440 -1.08 23.50 7.06
CA PHE A 440 0.30 23.62 6.59
C PHE A 440 0.89 22.23 6.35
N TYR A 441 1.89 22.17 5.49
CA TYR A 441 2.57 20.94 5.15
C TYR A 441 4.08 21.11 5.26
N LEU A 442 4.75 20.22 5.99
CA LEU A 442 6.20 20.11 6.01
C LEU A 442 6.64 18.88 5.21
N LEU A 443 7.47 19.08 4.19
CA LEU A 443 7.98 18.00 3.35
C LEU A 443 9.50 17.89 3.51
N GLU A 444 9.95 16.70 3.89
CA GLU A 444 11.37 16.36 4.00
C GLU A 444 11.68 15.15 3.14
N MET A 445 12.69 15.26 2.28
CA MET A 445 13.11 14.16 1.43
C MET A 445 14.41 13.53 1.91
N GLU A 446 14.58 12.26 1.58
CA GLU A 446 15.85 11.58 1.70
C GLU A 446 16.85 12.11 0.66
N LEU A 447 18.12 12.26 1.07
CA LEU A 447 19.22 12.71 0.22
C LEU A 447 20.19 11.56 -0.06
N LYS A 448 20.79 11.56 -1.26
CA LYS A 448 21.92 10.67 -1.55
C LYS A 448 23.16 11.15 -0.79
N PRO A 449 24.09 10.26 -0.41
CA PRO A 449 25.37 10.65 0.17
C PRO A 449 26.18 11.63 -0.71
N THR A 450 25.95 11.62 -2.02
CA THR A 450 26.62 12.49 -3.00
C THR A 450 25.89 13.83 -3.24
N GLU A 451 24.69 14.01 -2.69
CA GLU A 451 23.93 15.25 -2.83
C GLU A 451 24.35 16.26 -1.76
N GLN A 452 24.44 17.54 -2.15
CA GLN A 452 24.88 18.56 -1.22
C GLN A 452 23.83 18.78 -0.11
N PRO A 453 24.25 19.06 1.14
CA PRO A 453 23.37 19.38 2.27
C PRO A 453 22.66 20.73 2.16
N SER A 454 22.56 21.30 0.94
CA SER A 454 21.87 22.56 0.66
C SER A 454 20.37 22.39 0.38
N GLN A 455 19.85 21.17 0.45
CA GLN A 455 18.41 20.93 0.41
C GLN A 455 17.78 21.33 1.76
N CYS A 456 16.53 21.78 1.71
CA CYS A 456 15.79 22.33 2.85
C CYS A 456 14.54 21.49 3.11
N THR A 457 13.97 21.60 4.32
CA THR A 457 12.58 21.18 4.54
C THR A 457 11.67 22.16 3.82
N LEU A 458 10.67 21.67 3.08
CA LEU A 458 9.73 22.53 2.39
C LEU A 458 8.50 22.76 3.28
N LEU A 459 8.17 24.02 3.55
CA LEU A 459 6.89 24.43 4.11
C LEU A 459 5.95 24.82 2.95
N VAL A 460 4.77 24.21 2.92
CA VAL A 460 3.78 24.40 1.85
C VAL A 460 2.42 24.72 2.45
N HIS A 461 1.68 25.62 1.83
CA HIS A 461 0.27 25.88 2.14
C HIS A 461 -0.47 26.35 0.88
N THR A 462 -1.79 26.20 0.85
CA THR A 462 -2.63 26.83 -0.18
C THR A 462 -2.86 28.31 0.17
N PRO A 463 -3.27 29.17 -0.79
CA PRO A 463 -3.54 30.59 -0.54
C PRO A 463 -4.57 30.86 0.56
N ASP A 464 -5.53 29.95 0.72
CA ASP A 464 -6.64 30.02 1.66
C ASP A 464 -6.45 29.08 2.87
N PHE A 465 -5.26 28.49 3.01
CA PHE A 465 -4.90 27.54 4.06
C PHE A 465 -5.88 26.37 4.19
N GLN A 466 -6.53 25.99 3.10
CA GLN A 466 -7.35 24.79 3.01
C GLN A 466 -6.48 23.55 2.87
N TRP A 467 -7.13 22.40 3.05
CA TRP A 467 -6.49 21.12 2.86
C TRP A 467 -6.01 20.95 1.41
N MET A 468 -4.73 20.67 1.22
CA MET A 468 -4.11 20.44 -0.09
C MET A 468 -4.50 19.05 -0.62
N ASP A 469 -5.10 18.99 -1.80
CA ASP A 469 -5.49 17.73 -2.41
C ASP A 469 -4.30 16.85 -2.86
N GLU A 470 -4.57 15.57 -3.12
CA GLU A 470 -3.54 14.59 -3.52
C GLU A 470 -2.95 14.93 -4.90
N ALA A 471 -3.74 15.47 -5.83
CA ALA A 471 -3.28 15.83 -7.16
C ALA A 471 -2.25 16.97 -7.12
N THR A 472 -2.48 17.95 -6.26
CA THR A 472 -1.58 19.08 -6.03
C THR A 472 -0.27 18.63 -5.39
N LEU A 473 -0.34 17.76 -4.38
CA LEU A 473 0.85 17.13 -3.79
C LEU A 473 1.62 16.31 -4.84
N LEU A 474 0.93 15.48 -5.63
CA LEU A 474 1.56 14.66 -6.66
C LEU A 474 2.27 15.50 -7.73
N ALA A 475 1.63 16.58 -8.19
CA ALA A 475 2.23 17.52 -9.14
C ALA A 475 3.52 18.14 -8.60
N LEU A 476 3.54 18.53 -7.32
CA LEU A 476 4.76 19.03 -6.65
C LEU A 476 5.88 17.97 -6.66
N LEU A 477 5.55 16.72 -6.32
CA LEU A 477 6.54 15.65 -6.28
C LEU A 477 7.06 15.27 -7.67
N GLN A 478 6.20 15.22 -8.68
CA GLN A 478 6.61 14.97 -10.07
C GLN A 478 7.57 16.07 -10.57
N LEU A 479 7.23 17.35 -10.35
CA LEU A 479 8.11 18.47 -10.70
C LEU A 479 9.44 18.41 -9.93
N THR A 480 9.42 17.95 -8.68
CA THR A 480 10.64 17.70 -7.90
C THR A 480 11.53 16.65 -8.56
N VAL A 481 10.97 15.52 -8.99
CA VAL A 481 11.73 14.46 -9.69
C VAL A 481 12.23 14.94 -11.05
N SER A 482 11.41 15.68 -11.82
CA SER A 482 11.82 16.26 -13.11
C SER A 482 13.03 17.17 -12.96
N ARG A 483 13.12 17.90 -11.85
CA ARG A 483 14.17 18.89 -11.59
C ARG A 483 15.38 18.31 -10.83
N GLY A 484 15.18 17.24 -10.07
CA GLY A 484 16.17 16.67 -9.15
C GLY A 484 16.39 17.51 -7.89
N ARG A 485 15.41 18.33 -7.48
CA ARG A 485 15.39 19.18 -6.29
C ARG A 485 14.02 19.86 -6.15
N TRP A 486 13.72 20.44 -4.98
CA TRP A 486 12.48 21.19 -4.78
C TRP A 486 12.26 22.25 -5.88
N PRO A 487 11.08 22.28 -6.52
CA PRO A 487 10.72 23.31 -7.48
C PRO A 487 10.38 24.60 -6.73
N ASN A 488 10.60 25.73 -7.40
CA ASN A 488 10.21 27.06 -6.91
C ASN A 488 9.61 27.89 -8.05
N PRO A 489 8.85 28.97 -7.77
CA PRO A 489 8.22 29.76 -8.82
C PRO A 489 9.21 30.32 -9.86
N GLY A 490 10.45 30.63 -9.45
CA GLY A 490 11.53 31.10 -10.33
C GLY A 490 12.29 30.00 -11.08
N SER A 491 11.76 28.78 -11.11
CA SER A 491 12.43 27.63 -11.69
C SER A 491 12.49 27.71 -13.22
N LYS A 492 13.69 27.56 -13.79
CA LYS A 492 13.84 27.30 -15.23
C LYS A 492 13.53 25.84 -15.54
N TRP A 493 12.78 25.59 -16.62
CA TRP A 493 12.35 24.27 -17.07
C TRP A 493 12.84 24.01 -18.50
N LYS A 494 13.21 22.76 -18.79
CA LYS A 494 13.69 22.36 -20.12
C LYS A 494 12.55 21.94 -21.06
N LYS A 495 11.48 21.39 -20.48
CA LYS A 495 10.28 20.94 -21.21
C LYS A 495 9.16 21.93 -20.97
N GLU A 496 8.42 22.26 -22.04
CA GLU A 496 7.26 23.15 -21.97
C GLU A 496 6.15 22.57 -21.06
N ALA A 497 5.91 21.26 -21.14
CA ALA A 497 4.94 20.59 -20.29
C ALA A 497 5.26 20.73 -18.78
N ASP A 498 6.54 20.61 -18.40
CA ASP A 498 6.98 20.82 -17.01
C ASP A 498 6.79 22.30 -16.59
N PHE A 499 7.01 23.26 -17.51
CA PHE A 499 6.80 24.68 -17.26
C PHE A 499 5.32 25.00 -17.01
N LEU A 500 4.42 24.54 -17.89
CA LEU A 500 2.97 24.74 -17.75
C LEU A 500 2.44 24.09 -16.46
N ARG A 501 2.89 22.87 -16.15
CA ARG A 501 2.55 22.17 -14.90
C ARG A 501 3.04 22.94 -13.67
N ALA A 502 4.24 23.51 -13.72
CA ALA A 502 4.77 24.34 -12.63
C ALA A 502 3.96 25.63 -12.45
N GLN A 503 3.55 26.30 -13.54
CA GLN A 503 2.72 27.49 -13.46
C GLN A 503 1.37 27.18 -12.82
N ALA A 504 0.70 26.10 -13.27
CA ALA A 504 -0.57 25.66 -12.70
C ALA A 504 -0.44 25.28 -11.21
N LEU A 505 0.67 24.63 -10.82
CA LEU A 505 0.93 24.28 -9.43
C LEU A 505 1.11 25.53 -8.55
N PHE A 506 1.96 26.46 -8.95
CA PHE A 506 2.27 27.65 -8.12
C PHE A 506 1.15 28.69 -8.08
N MET A 507 0.09 28.52 -8.87
CA MET A 507 -1.18 29.23 -8.65
C MET A 507 -2.00 28.65 -7.50
N LYS A 508 -1.77 27.38 -7.14
CA LYS A 508 -2.53 26.65 -6.12
C LYS A 508 -1.83 26.58 -4.76
N ILE A 509 -0.51 26.77 -4.73
CA ILE A 509 0.29 26.64 -3.50
C ILE A 509 1.38 27.71 -3.38
N TYR A 510 1.71 28.01 -2.13
CA TYR A 510 2.92 28.73 -1.75
C TYR A 510 3.94 27.76 -1.15
N VAL A 511 5.22 27.97 -1.47
CA VAL A 511 6.32 27.11 -1.02
C VAL A 511 7.43 27.94 -0.38
N HIS A 512 7.91 27.51 0.78
CA HIS A 512 8.95 28.17 1.56
C HIS A 512 10.02 27.15 1.94
N GLY A 513 11.29 27.45 1.68
CA GLY A 513 12.41 26.59 2.07
C GLY A 513 12.89 26.90 3.49
N LEU A 514 12.82 25.91 4.38
CA LEU A 514 13.33 25.98 5.74
C LEU A 514 14.74 25.40 5.78
N ARG A 515 15.74 26.23 6.06
CA ARG A 515 17.12 25.77 6.18
C ARG A 515 17.25 24.81 7.36
N HIS A 516 17.97 23.71 7.14
CA HIS A 516 18.36 22.83 8.23
C HIS A 516 19.31 23.58 9.19
N PRO A 517 19.29 23.25 10.49
CA PRO A 517 20.27 23.80 11.44
C PRO A 517 21.71 23.49 11.00
N ASP A 518 22.62 24.45 11.16
CA ASP A 518 24.02 24.28 10.77
C ASP A 518 24.68 23.11 11.50
N SER A 519 25.31 22.21 10.74
CA SER A 519 25.96 21.00 11.24
C SER A 519 27.33 21.21 11.87
N SER A 520 27.83 22.45 11.85
CA SER A 520 29.14 22.83 12.36
C SER A 520 29.20 22.96 13.88
N VAL A 521 28.06 22.82 14.57
CA VAL A 521 27.95 22.85 16.03
C VAL A 521 27.27 21.56 16.47
N GLU A 522 27.99 20.69 17.21
CA GLU A 522 27.52 19.35 17.63
C GLU A 522 26.17 19.35 18.38
N ASP A 523 25.72 20.51 18.89
CA ASP A 523 24.43 20.69 19.56
C ASP A 523 23.25 21.04 18.64
N ASN A 524 23.47 21.38 17.37
CA ASN A 524 22.43 21.94 16.48
C ASN A 524 21.66 20.91 15.62
N LEU A 525 22.22 19.72 15.32
CA LEU A 525 21.44 18.60 14.76
C LEU A 525 20.67 17.83 15.85
N LYS A 526 20.10 18.56 16.80
CA LYS A 526 19.17 18.00 17.79
C LYS A 526 17.74 18.26 17.33
N PRO A 527 16.79 17.33 17.56
CA PRO A 527 15.37 17.52 17.24
C PRO A 527 14.75 18.82 17.78
N GLY A 528 15.21 19.27 18.95
CA GLY A 528 14.69 20.47 19.64
C GLY A 528 14.91 21.78 18.88
N PRO A 529 16.16 22.19 18.56
CA PRO A 529 16.45 23.37 17.75
C PRO A 529 15.72 23.38 16.40
N TRP A 530 15.74 22.25 15.67
CA TRP A 530 15.08 22.14 14.38
C TRP A 530 13.56 22.35 14.49
N SER A 531 12.91 21.70 15.46
CA SER A 531 11.48 21.92 15.73
C SER A 531 11.15 23.38 16.10
N GLY A 532 12.08 24.10 16.74
CA GLY A 532 11.90 25.52 17.06
C GLY A 532 11.96 26.40 15.81
N SER A 533 12.89 26.09 14.90
CA SER A 533 12.98 26.78 13.60
C SER A 533 11.73 26.56 12.75
N MET A 534 11.23 25.31 12.69
CA MET A 534 9.96 25.00 12.01
C MET A 534 8.79 25.81 12.59
N LEU A 535 8.64 25.82 13.92
CA LEU A 535 7.58 26.56 14.59
C LEU A 535 7.63 28.06 14.29
N GLY A 536 8.80 28.68 14.41
CA GLY A 536 8.95 30.12 14.16
C GLY A 536 8.65 30.52 12.71
N GLN A 537 8.91 29.63 11.75
CA GLN A 537 8.60 29.86 10.34
C GLN A 537 7.12 29.66 10.02
N ILE A 538 6.47 28.68 10.64
CA ILE A 538 5.01 28.52 10.54
C ILE A 538 4.32 29.74 11.16
N ASP A 539 4.75 30.17 12.35
CA ASP A 539 4.21 31.36 13.02
C ASP A 539 4.44 32.64 12.17
N GLY A 540 5.55 32.73 11.43
CA GLY A 540 5.85 33.88 10.55
C GLY A 540 5.09 33.91 9.22
N VAL A 541 4.52 32.78 8.79
CA VAL A 541 3.63 32.68 7.60
C VAL A 541 2.15 32.78 8.00
N PHE A 542 1.86 32.62 9.29
CA PHE A 542 0.52 32.69 9.84
C PHE A 542 -0.07 34.10 9.63
N PRO A 543 -1.26 34.24 9.03
CA PRO A 543 -1.98 35.52 9.06
C PRO A 543 -2.37 35.82 10.51
N ASP A 544 -2.20 37.07 10.96
CA ASP A 544 -2.74 37.53 12.24
C ASP A 544 -4.29 37.46 12.18
N PHE A 545 -4.86 36.32 12.57
CA PHE A 545 -6.31 36.15 12.75
C PHE A 545 -6.80 36.72 14.09
N SER A 546 -6.00 37.54 14.76
CA SER A 546 -6.28 38.12 16.08
C SER A 546 -7.24 39.32 16.07
N GLU A 547 -7.76 39.74 14.92
CA GLU A 547 -8.77 40.81 14.83
C GLU A 547 -10.09 40.32 14.21
N GLU A 548 -10.78 39.38 14.87
CA GLU A 548 -12.26 39.30 14.80
C GLU A 548 -12.81 38.37 15.89
N VAL A 549 -12.55 38.70 17.14
CA VAL A 549 -13.48 38.38 18.22
C VAL A 549 -14.04 39.71 18.71
N ALA A 550 -15.00 40.24 17.96
CA ALA A 550 -15.86 41.28 18.49
C ALA A 550 -16.64 40.65 19.66
N ASP A 551 -16.33 41.12 20.88
CA ASP A 551 -17.11 40.82 22.07
C ASP A 551 -18.61 41.01 21.78
N PRO A 552 -19.46 40.05 22.16
CA PRO A 552 -20.90 40.32 22.22
C PRO A 552 -21.11 41.33 23.33
N VAL A 553 -21.22 42.61 22.97
CA VAL A 553 -21.69 43.65 23.87
C VAL A 553 -23.08 43.24 24.35
N SER A 554 -23.11 42.85 25.61
CA SER A 554 -24.27 42.80 26.47
C SER A 554 -25.04 44.12 26.38
N VAL A 555 -26.23 44.08 25.80
CA VAL A 555 -27.28 45.06 26.10
C VAL A 555 -28.45 44.29 26.70
N VAL A 556 -28.47 44.27 28.03
CA VAL A 556 -29.68 44.13 28.83
C VAL A 556 -30.17 45.55 29.11
N GLN A 557 -31.28 45.93 28.48
CA GLN A 557 -32.46 46.52 29.14
C GLN A 557 -33.64 46.54 28.17
#